data_AF-A0A9E2LL36-F1
#
_entry.id   AF-A0A9E2LL36-F1
#
_cell.length_a   1.000
_cell.length_b   1.000
_cell.length_c   1.000
_cell.angle_alpha   90.00
_cell.angle_beta   90.00
_cell.angle_gamma   90.00
#
_symmetry.space_group_name_H-M   'P 1'
#
loop_
_entity.id
_entity.type
_entity.pdbx_description
1 polymer ?
#
loop_
_entity_poly.entity_id
_entity_poly.type
_entity_poly.pdbx_seq_one_letter_code
_entity_poly.pdbx_strand_id
1 'polypeptide(L)'
;MFRNFRMISYVVFGRGCFNQLESILAEKRSDSDSFMVFLVDDVFESSSLIQRIPLGSMDQIILVNVENEPKTVYVDELTDKARNFSSSLPDGIIGIGGGST
;
A
#
# COMPACT_ATOMS: atom_id res chain seq x y z
N MET A 1 -13.84 22.37 27.07
CA MET A 1 -14.33 21.57 25.93
C MET A 1 -13.22 20.60 25.53
N PHE A 2 -13.47 19.29 25.55
CA PHE A 2 -12.46 18.29 25.20
C PHE A 2 -12.62 17.88 23.73
N ARG A 3 -11.50 17.60 23.06
CA ARG A 3 -11.48 17.02 21.71
C ARG A 3 -10.76 15.68 21.79
N ASN A 4 -11.41 14.62 21.33
CA ASN A 4 -10.82 13.29 21.25
C ASN A 4 -10.30 13.07 19.83
N PHE A 5 -8.99 12.88 19.68
CA PHE A 5 -8.32 12.69 18.39
C PHE A 5 -7.87 11.24 18.24
N ARG A 6 -8.26 10.61 17.13
CA ARG A 6 -7.77 9.27 16.77
C ARG A 6 -6.39 9.41 16.13
N MET A 7 -5.39 8.79 16.75
CA MET A 7 -4.02 8.72 16.24
C MET A 7 -3.77 7.36 15.56
N ILE A 8 -2.69 7.29 14.77
CA ILE A 8 -2.17 6.04 14.22
C ILE A 8 -1.75 5.13 15.39
N SER A 9 -2.17 3.87 15.36
CA SER A 9 -1.95 2.94 16.48
C SER A 9 -0.52 2.36 16.54
N TYR A 10 0.16 2.22 15.40
CA TYR A 10 1.48 1.60 15.31
C TYR A 10 2.39 2.40 14.37
N VAL A 11 3.63 2.64 14.81
CA VAL A 11 4.65 3.35 14.05
C VAL A 11 5.97 2.61 14.21
N VAL A 12 6.64 2.32 13.09
CA VAL A 12 8.01 1.81 13.08
C VAL A 12 8.92 2.91 12.54
N PHE A 13 9.89 3.34 13.34
CA PHE A 13 10.77 4.45 13.01
C PHE A 13 12.24 4.05 13.12
N GLY A 14 13.02 4.39 12.10
CA GLY A 14 14.47 4.14 12.06
C GLY A 14 14.97 3.78 10.67
N ARG A 15 16.26 3.99 10.42
CA ARG A 15 16.88 3.56 9.16
C ARG A 15 16.76 2.05 9.01
N GLY A 16 16.31 1.58 7.86
CA GLY A 16 16.12 0.15 7.58
C GLY A 16 14.80 -0.45 8.08
N CYS A 17 13.90 0.33 8.68
CA CYS A 17 12.61 -0.17 9.17
C CYS A 17 11.75 -0.83 8.08
N PHE A 18 11.92 -0.42 6.82
CA PHE A 18 11.24 -1.02 5.67
C PHE A 18 11.45 -2.54 5.56
N ASN A 19 12.55 -3.07 6.10
CA ASN A 19 12.80 -4.52 6.13
C ASN A 19 11.83 -5.31 7.03
N GLN A 20 11.06 -4.63 7.89
CA GLN A 20 10.03 -5.25 8.73
C GLN A 20 8.66 -5.32 8.03
N LEU A 21 8.53 -4.74 6.83
CA LEU A 21 7.25 -4.68 6.12
C LEU A 21 6.66 -6.08 5.91
N GLU A 22 7.49 -7.06 5.53
CA GLU A 22 7.06 -8.44 5.33
C GLU A 22 6.41 -9.04 6.58
N SER A 23 7.09 -8.95 7.74
CA SER A 23 6.57 -9.51 8.98
C SER A 23 5.27 -8.83 9.43
N ILE A 24 5.16 -7.52 9.22
CA ILE A 24 3.95 -6.75 9.56
C ILE A 24 2.77 -7.19 8.68
N LEU A 25 3.00 -7.37 7.38
CA LEU A 25 1.95 -7.79 6.45
C LEU A 25 1.56 -9.25 6.63
N ALA A 26 2.51 -10.12 6.98
CA ALA A 26 2.25 -11.54 7.23
C ALA A 26 1.21 -11.75 8.35
N GLU A 27 1.23 -10.93 9.40
CA GLU A 27 0.21 -10.97 10.47
C GLU A 27 -1.18 -10.50 10.03
N LYS A 28 -1.29 -9.82 8.89
CA LYS A 28 -2.55 -9.30 8.33
C LYS A 28 -3.12 -10.19 7.24
N ARG A 29 -2.37 -11.17 6.75
CA ARG A 29 -2.87 -12.13 5.76
C ARG A 29 -3.80 -13.12 6.43
N SER A 30 -5.02 -13.20 5.92
CA SER A 30 -6.08 -14.06 6.40
C SER A 30 -5.84 -15.53 6.03
N ASP A 31 -5.39 -15.78 4.80
CA ASP A 31 -5.17 -17.12 4.25
C ASP A 31 -4.14 -17.12 3.11
N SER A 32 -3.93 -18.28 2.47
CA SER A 32 -2.96 -18.45 1.37
C SER A 32 -3.42 -17.86 0.04
N ASP A 33 -4.73 -17.64 -0.13
CA ASP A 33 -5.34 -17.13 -1.36
C ASP A 33 -5.60 -15.62 -1.27
N SER A 34 -5.29 -15.03 -0.11
CA SER A 34 -5.45 -13.61 0.15
C SER A 34 -4.36 -12.78 -0.53
N PHE A 35 -4.70 -11.53 -0.82
CA PHE A 35 -3.82 -10.62 -1.53
C PHE A 35 -3.80 -9.24 -0.88
N MET A 36 -2.71 -8.54 -1.16
CA MET A 36 -2.48 -7.16 -0.78
C MET A 36 -2.34 -6.31 -2.06
N VAL A 37 -2.70 -5.03 -1.98
CA VAL A 37 -2.49 -4.08 -3.07
C VAL A 37 -1.44 -3.06 -2.64
N PHE A 38 -0.39 -2.91 -3.44
CA PHE A 38 0.68 -1.94 -3.25
C PHE A 38 0.51 -0.79 -4.24
N LEU A 39 0.17 0.39 -3.73
CA LEU A 39 0.19 1.64 -4.49
C LEU A 39 1.60 2.23 -4.36
N VAL A 40 2.36 2.18 -5.45
CA VAL A 40 3.78 2.57 -5.45
C VAL A 40 3.95 3.78 -6.34
N ASP A 41 4.50 4.85 -5.79
CA ASP A 41 4.84 6.04 -6.56
C ASP A 41 5.83 5.68 -7.69
N ASP A 42 5.53 6.10 -8.91
CA ASP A 42 6.29 5.75 -10.12
C ASP A 42 7.74 6.25 -10.07
N VAL A 43 8.06 7.24 -9.23
CA VAL A 43 9.44 7.67 -8.94
C VAL A 43 10.33 6.51 -8.47
N PHE A 44 9.74 5.46 -7.88
CA PHE A 44 10.45 4.29 -7.40
C PHE A 44 10.59 3.16 -8.42
N GLU A 45 9.99 3.26 -9.61
CA GLU A 45 9.98 2.19 -10.63
C GLU A 45 11.40 1.74 -10.99
N SER A 46 12.33 2.68 -11.11
CA SER A 46 13.74 2.41 -11.41
C SER A 46 14.65 2.31 -10.18
N SER A 47 14.09 2.35 -8.98
CA SER A 47 14.86 2.36 -7.73
C SER A 47 15.08 0.95 -7.17
N SER A 48 16.07 0.79 -6.29
CA SER A 48 16.24 -0.47 -5.54
C SER A 48 15.13 -0.74 -4.53
N LEU A 49 14.24 0.23 -4.27
CA LEU A 49 13.12 0.07 -3.34
C LEU A 49 12.10 -0.93 -3.89
N ILE A 50 11.81 -0.88 -5.19
CA ILE A 50 10.78 -1.74 -5.80
C ILE A 50 11.12 -3.23 -5.65
N GLN A 51 12.42 -3.57 -5.70
CA GLN A 51 12.92 -4.94 -5.52
C GLN A 51 12.86 -5.42 -4.07
N ARG A 52 12.64 -4.49 -3.12
CA ARG A 52 12.55 -4.80 -1.68
C ARG A 52 11.11 -4.91 -1.20
N ILE A 53 10.12 -4.64 -2.06
CA ILE A 53 8.71 -4.79 -1.71
C ILE A 53 8.43 -6.29 -1.52
N PRO A 54 7.91 -6.73 -0.35
CA PRO A 54 7.67 -8.13 -0.06
C PRO A 54 6.36 -8.60 -0.70
N LEU A 55 6.40 -8.81 -2.02
CA LEU A 55 5.24 -9.28 -2.78
C LEU A 55 5.00 -10.78 -2.54
N GLY A 56 3.78 -11.09 -2.11
CA GLY A 56 3.21 -12.43 -2.21
C GLY A 56 2.85 -12.77 -3.66
N SER A 57 2.67 -14.06 -3.94
CA SER A 57 2.34 -14.57 -5.28
C SER A 57 1.02 -14.05 -5.84
N MET A 58 0.09 -13.66 -4.96
CA MET A 58 -1.24 -13.17 -5.30
C MET A 58 -1.35 -11.64 -5.23
N ASP A 59 -0.30 -10.94 -4.82
CA ASP A 59 -0.37 -9.49 -4.61
C ASP A 59 -0.37 -8.70 -5.92
N GLN A 60 -0.90 -7.48 -5.85
CA GLN A 60 -0.92 -6.55 -6.97
C GLN A 60 -0.07 -5.32 -6.66
N ILE A 61 0.83 -4.96 -7.57
CA ILE A 61 1.43 -3.62 -7.62
C ILE A 61 0.63 -2.76 -8.60
N ILE A 62 0.29 -1.55 -8.17
CA ILE A 62 -0.22 -0.49 -9.03
C ILE A 62 0.76 0.67 -8.92
N LEU A 63 1.46 0.96 -10.01
CA LEU A 63 2.28 2.17 -10.09
C LEU A 63 1.34 3.38 -10.22
N VAL A 64 1.53 4.37 -9.35
CA VAL A 64 0.73 5.58 -9.32
C VAL A 64 1.58 6.77 -9.72
N ASN A 65 1.11 7.50 -10.74
CA ASN A 65 1.70 8.78 -11.10
C ASN A 65 1.03 9.87 -10.27
N VAL A 66 1.84 10.60 -9.49
CA VAL A 66 1.38 11.65 -8.59
C VAL A 66 1.96 13.03 -8.94
N GLU A 67 2.38 13.24 -10.20
CA GLU A 67 2.86 14.55 -10.67
C GLU A 67 1.83 15.67 -10.47
N ASN A 68 0.54 15.31 -10.53
CA ASN A 68 -0.57 16.18 -10.17
C ASN A 68 -1.28 15.61 -8.94
N GLU A 69 -1.79 16.49 -8.06
CA GLU A 69 -2.53 16.11 -6.86
C GLU A 69 -3.72 15.18 -7.22
N PRO A 70 -3.95 14.08 -6.47
CA PRO A 70 -4.94 13.08 -6.85
C PRO A 70 -6.35 13.67 -6.85
N LYS A 71 -7.04 13.49 -7.99
CA LYS A 71 -8.45 13.86 -8.14
C LYS A 71 -9.34 12.70 -7.73
N THR A 72 -10.59 12.98 -7.37
CA THR A 72 -11.58 11.95 -6.99
C THR A 72 -11.73 10.87 -8.06
N VAL A 73 -11.72 11.25 -9.34
CA VAL A 73 -11.77 10.31 -10.48
C VAL A 73 -10.62 9.30 -10.44
N TYR A 74 -9.42 9.74 -10.07
CA TYR A 74 -8.27 8.86 -10.01
C TYR A 74 -8.38 7.86 -8.85
N VAL A 75 -8.90 8.31 -7.70
CA VAL A 75 -9.18 7.42 -6.57
C VAL A 75 -10.23 6.36 -6.94
N ASP A 76 -11.29 6.75 -7.67
CA ASP A 76 -12.31 5.82 -8.14
C ASP A 76 -11.70 4.78 -9.10
N GLU A 77 -10.86 5.19 -10.04
CA GLU A 77 -10.15 4.29 -10.96
C GLU A 77 -9.24 3.30 -10.23
N LEU A 78 -8.48 3.75 -9.23
CA LEU A 78 -7.63 2.88 -8.42
C LEU A 78 -8.46 1.89 -7.59
N THR A 79 -9.58 2.35 -7.05
CA THR A 79 -10.51 1.51 -6.28
C THR A 79 -11.10 0.42 -7.17
N ASP A 80 -11.48 0.76 -8.40
CA ASP A 80 -12.03 -0.20 -9.35
C ASP A 80 -10.96 -1.18 -9.84
N LYS A 81 -9.72 -0.74 -10.06
CA LYS A 81 -8.60 -1.66 -10.35
C LYS A 81 -8.39 -2.68 -9.23
N ALA A 82 -8.39 -2.24 -7.97
CA ALA A 82 -8.23 -3.13 -6.82
C ALA A 82 -9.41 -4.10 -6.67
N ARG A 83 -10.65 -3.65 -6.88
CA ARG A 83 -11.86 -4.50 -6.81
C ARG A 83 -11.96 -5.50 -7.95
N ASN A 84 -11.49 -5.15 -9.15
CA ASN A 84 -11.56 -6.02 -10.33
C ASN A 84 -10.41 -7.04 -10.40
N PHE A 85 -9.41 -6.93 -9.52
CA PHE A 85 -8.26 -7.83 -9.50
C PHE A 85 -8.60 -9.23 -8.96
N SER A 86 -9.52 -9.34 -7.99
CA SER A 86 -9.96 -10.61 -7.40
C SER A 86 -11.44 -10.54 -7.02
N SER A 87 -12.07 -11.72 -6.85
CA SER A 87 -13.44 -11.81 -6.32
C SER A 87 -13.55 -11.49 -4.83
N SER A 88 -12.44 -11.53 -4.09
CA SER A 88 -12.35 -11.15 -2.68
C SER A 88 -11.80 -9.73 -2.52
N LEU A 89 -12.02 -9.12 -1.35
CA LEU A 89 -11.35 -7.87 -0.99
C LEU A 89 -9.89 -8.13 -0.61
N PRO A 90 -8.99 -7.16 -0.84
CA PRO A 90 -7.62 -7.26 -0.35
C PRO A 90 -7.60 -7.22 1.18
N ASP A 91 -6.66 -7.95 1.78
CA ASP A 91 -6.41 -7.90 3.22
C ASP A 91 -5.77 -6.57 3.65
N GLY A 92 -5.20 -5.83 2.69
CA GLY A 92 -4.56 -4.55 2.95
C GLY A 92 -4.21 -3.76 1.69
N ILE A 93 -4.18 -2.44 1.86
CA ILE A 93 -3.71 -1.46 0.87
C ILE A 93 -2.46 -0.80 1.45
N ILE A 94 -1.36 -0.80 0.69
CA ILE A 94 -0.07 -0.28 1.12
C ILE A 94 0.33 0.87 0.19
N GLY A 95 0.39 2.08 0.72
CA GLY A 95 0.94 3.25 0.00
C GLY A 95 2.44 3.37 0.23
N ILE A 96 3.23 3.42 -0.85
CA ILE A 96 4.68 3.61 -0.84
C ILE A 96 4.99 4.86 -1.64
N GLY A 97 5.09 6.00 -0.95
CA GLY A 97 5.34 7.29 -1.59
C GLY A 97 5.22 8.48 -0.65
N GLY A 98 4.99 9.65 -1.24
CA GLY A 98 4.75 10.90 -0.52
C GLY A 98 3.30 11.04 -0.06
N GLY A 99 2.88 12.27 0.26
CA GLY A 99 1.50 12.54 0.70
C GLY A 99 0.42 12.37 -0.38
N SER A 100 0.82 12.33 -1.66
CA SER A 100 -0.09 12.17 -2.80
C SER A 100 -0.39 10.71 -3.17
N THR A 101 0.44 9.78 -2.69
CA THR A 101 0.36 8.33 -2.96
C THR A 101 -0.67 7.66 -2.06
#